data_AF-A0A7K1U0B6-F1
#
_entry.id   AF-A0A7K1U0B6-F1
#
_cell.length_a   1.000
_cell.length_b   1.000
_cell.length_c   1.000
_cell.angle_alpha   90.00
_cell.angle_beta   90.00
_cell.angle_gamma   90.00
#
_symmetry.space_group_name_H-M   'P 1'
#
loop_
_entity.id
_entity.type
_entity.pdbx_description
1 polymer ?
#
loop_
_entity_poly.entity_id
_entity_poly.type
_entity_poly.pdbx_seq_one_letter_code
_entity_poly.pdbx_strand_id
1 'polypeptide(L)'
;MARSRDGFTPKTIRTLEVRVGTTCSNPTCRINTTAAHTNPDGVLRIGVAAHIKAAAPGGPRYDPNMTPEQRSDISNGIWLCQNCARMIDVDDILFPVDLLMAWKAEAEGRIRAIVTSRRAQQQEQIVQPVPYMDVELVWTHGGRFRRGISHKNPLTEVEGRQVILVDVGDPIIIHWDLDWNYELRLYNNSRREMFNVAVEFGEISFDEITSLPNINNLEPLSNFSLTARAESCYEGIWKDADIELRRDYPIYMEGMTLTVRYRDDQQQQYTQTYRLQNGDFEKMP
;
A
#
# COMPACT_ATOMS: atom_id res chain seq x y z
N MET A 1 -54.88 31.08 17.23
CA MET A 1 -54.81 29.76 17.91
C MET A 1 -53.44 29.66 18.55
N ALA A 2 -53.37 29.52 19.88
CA ALA A 2 -52.10 29.38 20.59
C ALA A 2 -51.40 28.11 20.11
N ARG A 3 -50.12 28.20 19.73
CA ARG A 3 -49.33 27.03 19.31
C ARG A 3 -49.27 26.06 20.49
N SER A 4 -49.89 24.88 20.35
CA SER A 4 -49.90 23.84 21.40
C SER A 4 -48.54 23.14 21.59
N ARG A 5 -47.49 23.62 20.91
CA ARG A 5 -46.16 23.01 20.89
C ARG A 5 -45.11 24.09 21.08
N ASP A 6 -44.26 23.89 22.08
CA ASP A 6 -43.16 24.80 22.42
C ASP A 6 -41.99 24.57 21.45
N GLY A 7 -42.11 25.13 20.24
CA GLY A 7 -41.11 24.96 19.19
C GLY A 7 -39.88 25.87 19.35
N PHE A 8 -38.74 25.42 18.81
CA PHE A 8 -37.52 26.22 18.74
C PHE A 8 -37.69 27.50 17.90
N THR A 9 -37.06 28.58 18.33
CA THR A 9 -36.96 29.81 17.52
C THR A 9 -36.10 29.57 16.27
N PRO A 10 -36.28 30.34 15.17
CA PRO A 10 -35.42 30.23 14.00
C PRO A 10 -33.92 30.38 14.32
N LYS A 11 -33.58 31.26 15.27
CA LYS A 11 -32.21 31.43 15.78
C LYS A 11 -31.70 30.16 16.45
N THR A 12 -32.51 29.51 17.28
CA THR A 12 -32.14 28.25 17.95
C THR A 12 -31.92 27.14 16.92
N ILE A 13 -32.82 26.99 15.95
CA ILE A 13 -32.71 26.00 14.87
C ILE A 13 -31.41 26.19 14.10
N ARG A 14 -31.14 27.43 13.65
CA ARG A 14 -29.90 27.74 12.91
C ARG A 14 -28.66 27.49 13.76
N THR A 15 -28.72 27.80 15.05
CA THR A 15 -27.60 27.59 15.97
C THR A 15 -27.31 26.10 16.16
N LEU A 16 -28.34 25.26 16.34
CA LEU A 16 -28.21 23.80 16.42
C LEU A 16 -27.57 23.23 15.16
N GLU A 17 -28.04 23.67 13.98
CA GLU A 17 -27.52 23.25 12.67
C GLU A 17 -26.02 23.56 12.52
N VAL A 18 -25.59 24.80 12.80
CA VAL A 18 -24.20 25.22 12.56
C VAL A 18 -23.23 24.66 13.61
N ARG A 19 -23.67 24.43 14.85
CA ARG A 19 -22.83 23.83 15.93
C ARG A 19 -22.34 22.44 15.58
N VAL A 20 -23.09 21.71 14.75
CA VAL A 20 -22.73 20.37 14.27
C VAL A 20 -22.29 20.37 12.80
N GLY A 21 -21.95 21.55 12.24
CA GLY A 21 -21.43 21.67 10.88
C GLY A 21 -22.39 21.11 9.84
N THR A 22 -23.68 21.40 9.99
CA THR A 22 -24.78 20.91 9.12
C THR A 22 -24.83 19.39 8.94
N THR A 23 -24.27 18.62 9.89
CA THR A 23 -24.22 17.16 9.84
C THR A 23 -25.21 16.54 10.83
N CYS A 24 -25.82 15.40 10.51
CA CYS A 24 -26.67 14.66 11.46
C CYS A 24 -25.89 14.26 12.73
N SER A 25 -26.47 14.50 13.92
CA SER A 25 -25.83 14.20 15.21
C SER A 25 -25.82 12.71 15.57
N ASN A 26 -26.57 11.84 14.88
CA ASN A 26 -26.50 10.40 15.08
C ASN A 26 -25.10 9.88 14.67
N PRO A 27 -24.31 9.27 15.58
CA PRO A 27 -22.95 8.82 15.33
C PRO A 27 -22.79 7.83 14.18
N THR A 28 -23.81 7.03 13.88
CA THR A 28 -23.77 6.05 12.77
C THR A 28 -24.24 6.62 11.45
N CYS A 29 -24.97 7.74 11.44
CA CYS A 29 -25.52 8.35 10.23
C CYS A 29 -24.58 9.41 9.64
N ARG A 30 -24.27 10.45 10.42
CA ARG A 30 -23.37 11.58 10.05
C ARG A 30 -23.56 12.14 8.62
N ILE A 31 -24.75 12.04 8.05
CA ILE A 31 -25.03 12.58 6.72
C ILE A 31 -25.01 14.11 6.74
N ASN A 32 -24.49 14.73 5.68
CA ASN A 32 -24.67 16.16 5.43
C ASN A 32 -26.15 16.46 5.22
N THR A 33 -26.65 17.45 5.95
CA THR A 33 -28.08 17.80 5.94
C THR A 33 -28.39 19.00 5.05
N THR A 34 -27.36 19.60 4.45
CA THR A 34 -27.47 20.74 3.53
C THR A 34 -26.63 20.50 2.28
N ALA A 35 -27.14 20.90 1.12
CA ALA A 35 -26.40 20.88 -0.14
C ALA A 35 -26.83 22.06 -1.05
N ALA A 36 -26.07 22.29 -2.12
CA ALA A 36 -26.45 23.24 -3.15
C ALA A 36 -27.77 22.83 -3.81
N HIS A 37 -28.61 23.81 -4.13
CA HIS A 37 -29.80 23.61 -4.94
C HIS A 37 -29.50 23.99 -6.41
N THR A 38 -30.35 23.57 -7.35
CA THR A 38 -30.24 23.97 -8.77
C THR A 38 -30.48 25.47 -8.99
N ASN A 39 -31.22 26.11 -8.08
CA ASN A 39 -31.33 27.56 -8.00
C ASN A 39 -30.11 28.09 -7.23
N PRO A 40 -29.31 29.03 -7.79
CA PRO A 40 -28.15 29.62 -7.11
C PRO A 40 -28.45 30.25 -5.74
N ASP A 41 -29.66 30.79 -5.55
CA ASP A 41 -30.10 31.37 -4.26
C ASP A 41 -30.74 30.34 -3.32
N GLY A 42 -30.84 29.08 -3.75
CA GLY A 42 -31.48 27.99 -3.04
C GLY A 42 -30.51 27.10 -2.26
N VAL A 43 -31.01 26.46 -1.21
CA VAL A 43 -30.27 25.44 -0.45
C VAL A 43 -31.19 24.23 -0.25
N LEU A 44 -30.71 23.05 -0.61
CA LEU A 44 -31.37 21.79 -0.27
C LEU A 44 -31.15 21.54 1.22
N ARG A 45 -32.22 21.33 1.99
CA ARG A 45 -32.17 21.06 3.44
C ARG A 45 -32.99 19.82 3.80
N ILE A 46 -32.33 18.83 4.41
CA ILE A 46 -32.96 17.60 4.95
C ILE A 46 -32.77 17.48 6.46
N GLY A 47 -32.16 18.48 7.10
CA GLY A 47 -31.93 18.52 8.55
C GLY A 47 -33.09 19.20 9.29
N VAL A 48 -33.33 18.75 10.51
CA VAL A 48 -34.36 19.27 11.41
C VAL A 48 -33.83 19.36 12.84
N ALA A 49 -34.32 20.35 13.58
CA ALA A 49 -34.10 20.45 15.02
C ALA A 49 -35.12 19.58 15.76
N ALA A 50 -34.67 18.45 16.29
CA ALA A 50 -35.47 17.54 17.09
C ALA A 50 -35.38 17.90 18.59
N HIS A 51 -36.43 17.59 19.34
CA HIS A 51 -36.43 17.78 20.79
C HIS A 51 -35.93 16.51 21.46
N ILE A 52 -35.05 16.65 22.45
CA ILE A 52 -34.56 15.53 23.26
C ILE A 52 -35.68 15.07 24.21
N LYS A 53 -36.28 16.01 24.95
CA LYS A 53 -37.53 15.84 25.70
C LYS A 53 -38.67 16.57 24.98
N ALA A 54 -39.83 15.94 24.82
CA ALA A 54 -40.90 16.46 23.98
C ALA A 54 -41.33 17.91 24.28
N ALA A 55 -41.70 18.61 23.21
CA ALA A 55 -42.16 20.00 23.21
C ALA A 55 -43.59 20.20 23.75
N ALA A 56 -44.32 19.12 24.03
CA ALA A 56 -45.70 19.15 24.48
C ALA A 56 -46.06 17.84 25.23
N PRO A 57 -47.05 17.87 26.14
CA PRO A 57 -47.59 16.67 26.77
C PRO A 57 -48.00 15.60 25.74
N GLY A 58 -47.73 14.34 26.07
CA GLY A 58 -48.06 13.19 25.20
C GLY A 58 -47.04 12.92 24.07
N GLY A 59 -45.97 13.72 23.98
CA GLY A 59 -44.86 13.43 23.07
C GLY A 59 -43.79 12.49 23.69
N PRO A 60 -42.88 11.94 22.86
CA PRO A 60 -41.77 11.09 23.29
C PRO A 60 -40.92 11.74 24.37
N ARG A 61 -40.59 11.02 25.46
CA ARG A 61 -39.73 11.51 26.56
C ARG A 61 -40.22 12.85 27.18
N TYR A 62 -41.53 13.10 27.19
CA TYR A 62 -42.08 14.33 27.80
C TYR A 62 -41.75 14.40 29.30
N ASP A 63 -41.30 15.58 29.75
CA ASP A 63 -41.03 15.85 31.16
C ASP A 63 -41.97 16.95 31.66
N PRO A 64 -42.92 16.64 32.58
CA PRO A 64 -43.89 17.60 33.09
C PRO A 64 -43.26 18.70 33.93
N ASN A 65 -42.03 18.52 34.42
CA ASN A 65 -41.34 19.51 35.25
C ASN A 65 -40.63 20.58 34.40
N MET A 66 -40.57 20.42 33.08
CA MET A 66 -39.96 21.42 32.20
C MET A 66 -40.92 22.60 31.95
N THR A 67 -40.39 23.81 32.02
CA THR A 67 -41.12 25.00 31.57
C THR A 67 -41.15 25.10 30.04
N PRO A 68 -42.08 25.87 29.44
CA PRO A 68 -42.08 26.13 27.99
C PRO A 68 -40.74 26.69 27.46
N GLU A 69 -40.08 27.53 28.25
CA GLU A 69 -38.78 28.11 27.93
C GLU A 69 -37.71 27.02 27.89
N GLN A 70 -37.72 26.11 28.87
CA GLN A 70 -36.78 24.97 28.90
C GLN A 70 -37.03 23.99 27.75
N ARG A 71 -38.29 23.77 27.36
CA ARG A 71 -38.64 22.89 26.25
C ARG A 71 -38.13 23.42 24.91
N SER A 72 -38.16 24.75 24.73
CA SER A 72 -37.69 25.44 23.53
C SER A 72 -36.23 25.92 23.61
N ASP A 73 -35.51 25.59 24.68
CA ASP A 73 -34.10 25.96 24.85
C ASP A 73 -33.16 25.09 24.00
N ILE A 74 -32.02 25.66 23.61
CA ILE A 74 -31.01 24.97 22.80
C ILE A 74 -30.43 23.72 23.48
N SER A 75 -30.42 23.67 24.82
CA SER A 75 -29.97 22.50 25.58
C SER A 75 -30.89 21.29 25.37
N ASN A 76 -32.18 21.52 25.09
CA ASN A 76 -33.16 20.46 24.80
C ASN A 76 -33.24 20.09 23.30
N GLY A 77 -32.42 20.71 22.44
CA GLY A 77 -32.43 20.48 21.00
C GLY A 77 -31.27 19.62 20.51
N ILE A 78 -31.51 18.78 19.51
CA ILE A 78 -30.48 18.04 18.76
C ILE A 78 -30.74 18.18 17.25
N TRP A 79 -29.68 18.34 16.44
CA TRP A 79 -29.80 18.44 14.99
C TRP A 79 -29.67 17.07 14.32
N LEU A 80 -30.68 16.65 13.57
CA LEU A 80 -30.73 15.33 12.92
C LEU A 80 -31.22 15.45 11.47
N CYS A 81 -30.91 14.48 10.62
CA CYS A 81 -31.63 14.34 9.35
C CYS A 81 -33.08 13.89 9.61
N GLN A 82 -33.99 14.16 8.68
CA GLN A 82 -35.41 13.79 8.80
C GLN A 82 -35.62 12.31 9.18
N ASN A 83 -34.83 11.40 8.63
CA ASN A 83 -34.93 9.97 8.94
C ASN A 83 -34.56 9.66 10.39
N CYS A 84 -33.41 10.17 10.87
CA CYS A 84 -32.99 9.96 12.25
C CYS A 84 -33.93 10.65 13.24
N ALA A 85 -34.43 11.84 12.92
CA ALA A 85 -35.41 12.53 13.75
C ALA A 85 -36.69 11.72 13.91
N ARG A 86 -37.21 11.13 12.83
CA ARG A 86 -38.38 10.25 12.91
C ARG A 86 -38.10 8.98 13.71
N MET A 87 -36.93 8.39 13.53
CA MET A 87 -36.52 7.17 14.22
C MET A 87 -36.53 7.33 15.75
N ILE A 88 -35.98 8.44 16.26
CA ILE A 88 -35.93 8.69 17.71
C ILE A 88 -37.30 9.00 18.32
N ASP A 89 -38.26 9.47 17.52
CA ASP A 89 -39.62 9.78 17.97
C ASP A 89 -40.53 8.54 17.95
N VAL A 90 -40.22 7.54 17.13
CA VAL A 90 -41.00 6.29 17.02
C VAL A 90 -40.68 5.31 18.17
N ASP A 91 -39.44 5.26 18.63
CA ASP A 91 -39.01 4.34 19.69
C ASP A 91 -38.25 5.09 20.79
N ASP A 92 -38.98 5.60 21.77
CA ASP A 92 -38.39 6.39 22.85
C ASP A 92 -37.68 5.56 23.92
N ILE A 93 -37.92 4.26 23.96
CA ILE A 93 -37.23 3.29 24.81
C ILE A 93 -35.83 3.03 24.26
N LEU A 94 -35.70 2.79 22.95
CA LEU A 94 -34.42 2.57 22.29
C LEU A 94 -33.56 3.84 22.25
N PHE A 95 -34.19 5.01 22.20
CA PHE A 95 -33.53 6.31 22.17
C PHE A 95 -33.84 7.15 23.41
N PRO A 96 -33.31 6.78 24.60
CA PRO A 96 -33.55 7.52 25.84
C PRO A 96 -32.85 8.90 25.82
N VAL A 97 -33.26 9.78 26.73
CA VAL A 97 -32.74 11.16 26.88
C VAL A 97 -31.22 11.19 26.98
N ASP A 98 -30.62 10.32 27.80
CA ASP A 98 -29.17 10.30 28.03
C ASP A 98 -28.38 9.96 26.76
N LEU A 99 -28.90 9.05 25.94
CA LEU A 99 -28.29 8.70 24.66
C LEU A 99 -28.31 9.88 23.69
N LEU A 100 -29.43 10.59 23.58
CA LEU A 100 -29.55 11.76 22.71
C LEU A 100 -28.67 12.93 23.19
N MET A 101 -28.54 13.10 24.51
CA MET A 101 -27.58 14.04 25.09
C MET A 101 -26.13 13.68 24.74
N ALA A 102 -25.77 12.39 24.80
CA ALA A 102 -24.46 11.91 24.38
C ALA A 102 -24.20 12.17 22.89
N TRP A 103 -25.17 11.88 22.01
CA TRP A 103 -25.07 12.16 20.57
C TRP A 103 -24.86 13.64 20.28
N LYS A 104 -25.61 14.52 20.96
CA LYS A 104 -25.44 15.98 20.86
C LYS A 104 -24.02 16.39 21.26
N ALA A 105 -23.55 15.93 22.42
CA ALA A 105 -22.22 16.27 22.93
C ALA A 105 -21.09 15.78 22.01
N GLU A 106 -21.19 14.55 21.51
CA GLU A 106 -20.23 13.97 20.56
C GLU A 106 -20.20 14.77 19.25
N ALA A 107 -21.36 15.07 18.67
CA ALA A 107 -21.46 15.79 17.41
C ALA A 107 -20.86 17.21 17.50
N GLU A 108 -21.17 17.94 18.57
CA GLU A 108 -20.59 19.26 18.82
C GLU A 108 -19.09 19.19 19.13
N GLY A 109 -18.66 18.19 19.92
CA GLY A 109 -17.25 17.95 20.24
C GLY A 109 -16.41 17.62 19.00
N ARG A 110 -16.95 16.81 18.09
CA ARG A 110 -16.31 16.45 16.82
C ARG A 110 -16.06 17.67 15.94
N ILE A 111 -17.07 18.53 15.76
CA ILE A 111 -16.93 19.74 14.94
C ILE A 111 -16.00 20.75 15.60
N ARG A 112 -16.08 20.89 16.93
CA ARG A 112 -15.11 21.69 17.68
C ARG A 112 -13.70 21.18 17.47
N ALA A 113 -13.47 19.88 17.55
CA ALA A 113 -12.15 19.28 17.31
C ALA A 113 -11.68 19.53 15.87
N ILE A 114 -12.55 19.44 14.86
CA ILE A 114 -12.18 19.75 13.46
C ILE A 114 -11.72 21.20 13.32
N VAL A 115 -12.44 22.16 13.92
CA VAL A 115 -12.12 23.59 13.81
C VAL A 115 -10.90 23.99 14.65
N THR A 116 -10.73 23.38 15.83
CA THR A 116 -9.67 23.74 16.79
C THR A 116 -8.38 22.95 16.61
N SER A 117 -8.44 21.74 16.06
CA SER A 117 -7.24 21.01 15.66
C SER A 117 -6.59 21.75 14.48
N ARG A 118 -5.26 21.89 14.48
CA ARG A 118 -4.47 22.36 13.33
C ARG A 118 -4.48 21.32 12.18
N ARG A 119 -5.62 20.69 11.89
CA ARG A 119 -5.78 19.66 10.86
C ARG A 119 -6.02 20.22 9.47
N ALA A 120 -6.21 21.53 9.31
CA ALA A 120 -6.08 22.17 7.99
C ALA A 120 -4.66 22.05 7.40
N GLN A 121 -3.67 21.55 8.15
CA GLN A 121 -2.32 21.21 7.66
C GLN A 121 -2.00 19.70 7.73
N GLN A 122 -2.95 18.83 8.07
CA GLN A 122 -2.71 17.38 8.19
C GLN A 122 -3.73 16.53 7.41
N GLN A 123 -3.99 16.93 6.17
CA GLN A 123 -4.43 16.00 5.13
C GLN A 123 -3.25 15.52 4.24
N GLU A 124 -2.02 15.86 4.65
CA GLU A 124 -0.79 15.18 4.26
C GLU A 124 -0.13 14.55 5.49
N GLN A 125 -0.83 13.62 6.16
CA GLN A 125 -0.10 12.40 6.54
C GLN A 125 -0.10 11.49 5.31
N ILE A 126 0.60 11.95 4.28
CA ILE A 126 1.40 11.05 3.46
C ILE A 126 2.29 10.38 4.51
N VAL A 127 2.04 9.09 4.81
CA VAL A 127 3.11 8.22 5.31
C VAL A 127 4.29 8.58 4.41
N GLN A 128 5.32 9.27 4.93
CA GLN A 128 6.42 9.69 4.07
C GLN A 128 6.82 8.47 3.26
N PRO A 129 6.75 8.50 1.92
CA PRO A 129 6.88 7.28 1.14
C PRO A 129 8.25 6.72 1.47
N VAL A 130 8.26 5.60 2.18
CA VAL A 130 9.48 4.94 2.62
C VAL A 130 10.28 4.68 1.34
N PRO A 131 11.55 5.12 1.25
CA PRO A 131 12.35 4.85 0.08
C PRO A 131 12.35 3.35 -0.17
N TYR A 132 12.02 2.97 -1.40
CA TYR A 132 11.77 1.59 -1.79
C TYR A 132 12.54 1.28 -3.06
N MET A 133 13.40 0.27 -2.99
CA MET A 133 14.21 -0.19 -4.12
C MET A 133 13.51 -1.37 -4.78
N ASP A 134 13.48 -1.40 -6.11
CA ASP A 134 13.16 -2.60 -6.87
C ASP A 134 14.45 -3.17 -7.44
N VAL A 135 14.54 -4.50 -7.48
CA VAL A 135 15.70 -5.22 -8.01
C VAL A 135 15.22 -6.11 -9.13
N GLU A 136 15.78 -5.92 -10.33
CA GLU A 136 15.44 -6.66 -11.52
C GLU A 136 16.69 -7.36 -12.07
N LEU A 137 16.57 -8.63 -12.46
CA LEU A 137 17.63 -9.39 -13.09
C LEU A 137 17.28 -9.60 -14.57
N VAL A 138 17.94 -8.85 -15.46
CA VAL A 138 17.66 -8.95 -16.89
C VAL A 138 18.69 -9.86 -17.55
N TRP A 139 18.25 -11.00 -18.06
CA TRP A 139 19.09 -11.86 -18.91
C TRP A 139 19.43 -11.15 -20.22
N THR A 140 20.70 -11.21 -20.61
CA THR A 140 21.20 -10.57 -21.84
C THR A 140 21.57 -11.59 -22.91
N HIS A 141 22.46 -12.52 -22.57
CA HIS A 141 22.85 -13.64 -23.41
C HIS A 141 23.48 -14.75 -22.57
N GLY A 142 23.50 -15.95 -23.13
CA GLY A 142 24.21 -17.10 -22.59
C GLY A 142 24.89 -17.88 -23.69
N GLY A 143 25.89 -18.66 -23.32
CA GLY A 143 26.74 -19.36 -24.27
C GLY A 143 27.34 -20.62 -23.67
N ARG A 144 27.93 -21.43 -24.54
CA ARG A 144 28.74 -22.59 -24.16
C ARG A 144 30.10 -22.56 -24.81
N PHE A 145 31.12 -22.83 -24.03
CA PHE A 145 32.51 -22.87 -24.46
C PHE A 145 33.06 -24.26 -24.22
N ARG A 146 33.70 -24.83 -25.24
CA ARG A 146 34.32 -26.15 -25.13
C ARG A 146 35.65 -26.03 -24.38
N ARG A 147 35.76 -26.68 -23.21
CA ARG A 147 37.03 -26.84 -22.49
C ARG A 147 37.86 -28.00 -22.98
N GLY A 148 37.23 -29.13 -23.29
CA GLY A 148 37.95 -30.35 -23.61
C GLY A 148 37.06 -31.56 -23.85
N ILE A 149 37.64 -32.63 -24.35
CA ILE A 149 36.94 -33.90 -24.55
C ILE A 149 36.90 -34.66 -23.22
N SER A 150 35.74 -35.20 -22.87
CA SER A 150 35.62 -36.06 -21.69
C SER A 150 36.29 -37.42 -21.91
N HIS A 151 36.85 -37.96 -20.83
CA HIS A 151 37.34 -39.34 -20.78
C HIS A 151 36.22 -40.40 -20.80
N LYS A 152 34.95 -39.99 -20.69
CA LYS A 152 33.78 -40.88 -20.75
C LYS A 152 33.42 -41.29 -22.17
N ASN A 153 34.06 -40.72 -23.19
CA ASN A 153 33.86 -41.16 -24.57
C ASN A 153 34.45 -42.55 -24.78
N PRO A 154 33.79 -43.43 -25.54
CA PRO A 154 34.32 -44.75 -25.86
C PRO A 154 35.62 -44.64 -26.65
N LEU A 155 36.62 -45.43 -26.26
CA LEU A 155 37.92 -45.51 -26.90
C LEU A 155 37.99 -46.74 -27.80
N THR A 156 38.57 -46.59 -28.98
CA THR A 156 38.90 -47.68 -29.90
C THR A 156 40.39 -47.69 -30.17
N GLU A 157 40.99 -48.86 -30.28
CA GLU A 157 42.41 -49.00 -30.62
C GLU A 157 42.59 -49.06 -32.13
N VAL A 158 43.35 -48.12 -32.68
CA VAL A 158 43.70 -48.06 -34.11
C VAL A 158 45.22 -47.91 -34.19
N GLU A 159 45.88 -48.87 -34.84
CA GLU A 159 47.35 -48.90 -35.02
C GLU A 159 48.14 -48.75 -33.70
N GLY A 160 47.67 -49.37 -32.61
CA GLY A 160 48.31 -49.32 -31.29
C GLY A 160 48.12 -48.01 -30.52
N ARG A 161 47.23 -47.12 -30.98
CA ARG A 161 46.84 -45.89 -30.29
C ARG A 161 45.36 -45.95 -29.89
N GLN A 162 45.05 -45.53 -28.66
CA GLN A 162 43.68 -45.33 -28.23
C GLN A 162 43.16 -44.00 -28.78
N VAL A 163 42.09 -44.07 -29.57
CA VAL A 163 41.46 -42.91 -30.21
C VAL A 163 39.95 -42.95 -29.97
N ILE A 164 39.33 -41.78 -30.01
CA ILE A 164 37.87 -41.66 -30.05
C ILE A 164 37.49 -41.63 -31.53
N LEU A 165 36.78 -42.67 -31.99
CA LEU A 165 36.17 -42.66 -33.32
C LEU A 165 34.88 -41.83 -33.24
N VAL A 166 34.75 -40.86 -34.15
CA VAL A 166 33.58 -40.00 -34.24
C VAL A 166 33.07 -40.07 -35.68
N ASP A 167 31.93 -40.71 -35.90
CA ASP A 167 31.23 -40.60 -37.18
C ASP A 167 30.37 -39.33 -37.24
N VAL A 168 29.97 -38.94 -38.46
CA VAL A 168 29.17 -37.73 -38.68
C VAL A 168 27.84 -37.85 -37.93
N GLY A 169 27.70 -37.07 -36.86
CA GLY A 169 26.49 -37.02 -36.03
C GLY A 169 26.59 -37.75 -34.70
N ASP A 170 27.71 -38.43 -34.42
CA ASP A 170 27.89 -39.11 -33.14
C ASP A 170 27.99 -38.11 -31.97
N PRO A 171 27.29 -38.39 -30.86
CA PRO A 171 27.36 -37.55 -29.68
C PRO A 171 28.71 -37.68 -28.98
N ILE A 172 29.56 -36.67 -29.09
CA ILE A 172 30.79 -36.57 -28.30
C ILE A 172 30.47 -35.92 -26.95
N ILE A 173 30.90 -36.56 -25.86
CA ILE A 173 30.86 -36.01 -24.51
C ILE A 173 32.01 -35.00 -24.34
N ILE A 174 31.66 -33.77 -24.02
CA ILE A 174 32.58 -32.64 -23.91
C ILE A 174 32.43 -32.01 -22.53
N HIS A 175 33.52 -31.51 -21.98
CA HIS A 175 33.48 -30.56 -20.87
C HIS A 175 33.16 -29.17 -21.44
N TRP A 176 32.00 -28.64 -21.07
CA TRP A 176 31.49 -27.33 -21.43
C TRP A 176 31.57 -26.39 -20.22
N ASP A 177 31.96 -25.14 -20.47
CA ASP A 177 31.58 -24.03 -19.60
C ASP A 177 30.30 -23.42 -20.17
N LEU A 178 29.28 -23.33 -19.33
CA LEU A 178 28.04 -22.60 -19.63
C LEU A 178 28.13 -21.26 -18.92
N ASP A 179 27.76 -20.19 -19.62
CA ASP A 179 27.67 -18.87 -19.02
C ASP A 179 26.30 -18.23 -19.22
N TRP A 180 25.92 -17.41 -18.24
CA TRP A 180 24.75 -16.56 -18.27
C TRP A 180 25.17 -15.16 -17.89
N ASN A 181 24.85 -14.19 -18.75
CA ASN A 181 25.23 -12.79 -18.58
C ASN A 181 23.99 -11.95 -18.35
N TYR A 182 24.06 -11.05 -17.38
CA TYR A 182 22.93 -10.29 -16.87
C TYR A 182 23.23 -8.81 -16.75
N GLU A 183 22.16 -8.03 -16.75
CA GLU A 183 22.11 -6.67 -16.22
C GLU A 183 21.26 -6.69 -14.95
N LEU A 184 21.91 -6.58 -13.79
CA LEU A 184 21.24 -6.43 -12.50
C LEU A 184 20.91 -4.95 -12.29
N ARG A 185 19.61 -4.62 -12.28
CA ARG A 185 19.13 -3.25 -12.16
C ARG A 185 18.58 -2.99 -10.77
N LEU A 186 19.05 -1.91 -10.15
CA LEU A 186 18.60 -1.41 -8.86
C LEU A 186 17.82 -0.12 -9.10
N TYR A 187 16.49 -0.21 -9.08
CA TYR A 187 15.59 0.91 -9.34
C TYR A 187 15.16 1.59 -8.06
N ASN A 188 15.29 2.91 -7.98
CA ASN A 188 14.66 3.71 -6.94
C ASN A 188 13.19 3.97 -7.31
N ASN A 189 12.30 3.05 -6.98
CA ASN A 189 10.86 3.20 -7.23
C ASN A 189 10.16 4.01 -6.12
N SER A 190 10.78 5.14 -5.75
CA SER A 190 10.26 6.06 -4.76
C SER A 190 10.49 7.50 -5.19
N ARG A 191 9.80 8.44 -4.51
CA ARG A 191 9.99 9.89 -4.72
C ARG A 191 11.08 10.48 -3.82
N ARG A 192 11.89 9.63 -3.19
CA ARG A 192 12.95 10.01 -2.25
C ARG A 192 14.31 9.69 -2.86
N GLU A 193 15.29 10.54 -2.61
CA GLU A 193 16.69 10.23 -2.95
C GLU A 193 17.21 9.12 -2.03
N MET A 194 18.05 8.25 -2.59
CA MET A 194 18.76 7.22 -1.84
C MET A 194 20.25 7.49 -1.89
N PHE A 195 20.91 7.39 -0.75
CA PHE A 195 22.34 7.65 -0.61
C PHE A 195 23.06 6.39 -0.15
N ASN A 196 24.33 6.25 -0.55
CA ASN A 196 25.22 5.18 -0.10
C ASN A 196 24.63 3.79 -0.35
N VAL A 197 24.13 3.53 -1.57
CA VAL A 197 23.55 2.24 -1.93
C VAL A 197 24.62 1.14 -1.85
N ALA A 198 24.36 0.09 -1.10
CA ALA A 198 25.24 -1.08 -0.99
C ALA A 198 24.45 -2.35 -1.29
N VAL A 199 25.09 -3.30 -1.94
CA VAL A 199 24.52 -4.61 -2.30
C VAL A 199 25.40 -5.70 -1.68
N GLU A 200 24.77 -6.62 -0.97
CA GLU A 200 25.40 -7.77 -0.34
C GLU A 200 24.71 -9.05 -0.82
N PHE A 201 25.50 -10.02 -1.27
CA PHE A 201 25.01 -11.33 -1.71
C PHE A 201 25.08 -12.34 -0.55
N GLY A 202 24.19 -13.33 -0.58
CA GLY A 202 24.20 -14.44 0.37
C GLY A 202 25.30 -15.47 0.09
N GLU A 203 25.04 -16.73 0.45
CA GLU A 203 25.95 -17.84 0.17
C GLU A 203 26.12 -18.11 -1.34
N ILE A 204 25.07 -17.83 -2.11
CA ILE A 204 25.06 -17.95 -3.56
C ILE A 204 25.26 -16.54 -4.14
N SER A 205 26.21 -16.41 -5.05
CA SER A 205 26.52 -15.16 -5.75
C SER A 205 26.78 -15.38 -7.23
N PHE A 206 26.86 -14.28 -7.97
CA PHE A 206 27.45 -14.29 -9.30
C PHE A 206 28.94 -14.62 -9.23
N ASP A 207 29.46 -15.25 -10.27
CA ASP A 207 30.89 -15.51 -10.45
C ASP A 207 31.66 -14.21 -10.75
N GLU A 208 31.04 -13.32 -11.53
CA GLU A 208 31.54 -11.96 -11.76
C GLU A 208 30.42 -10.93 -11.66
N ILE A 209 30.70 -9.77 -11.05
CA ILE A 209 29.78 -8.63 -11.05
C ILE A 209 30.54 -7.31 -10.97
N THR A 210 30.09 -6.31 -11.72
CA THR A 210 30.64 -4.95 -11.65
C THR A 210 30.28 -4.27 -10.32
N SER A 211 31.22 -3.54 -9.74
CA SER A 211 30.97 -2.77 -8.52
C SER A 211 30.10 -1.54 -8.77
N LEU A 212 29.33 -1.13 -7.76
CA LEU A 212 28.70 0.18 -7.75
C LEU A 212 29.73 1.32 -7.84
N PRO A 213 29.36 2.49 -8.40
CA PRO A 213 30.24 3.66 -8.42
C PRO A 213 30.64 4.11 -7.01
N ASN A 214 31.82 4.72 -6.86
CA ASN A 214 32.30 5.25 -5.57
C ASN A 214 31.34 6.26 -4.93
N ILE A 215 30.65 7.05 -5.76
CA ILE A 215 29.55 7.93 -5.35
C ILE A 215 28.28 7.33 -5.95
N ASN A 216 27.44 6.74 -5.11
CA ASN A 216 26.30 5.91 -5.47
C ASN A 216 24.99 6.49 -4.90
N ASN A 217 24.81 7.80 -5.08
CA ASN A 217 23.54 8.47 -4.81
C ASN A 217 22.60 8.18 -5.96
N LEU A 218 21.39 7.73 -5.64
CA LEU A 218 20.39 7.31 -6.60
C LEU A 218 19.17 8.24 -6.53
N GLU A 219 18.98 8.99 -7.60
CA GLU A 219 17.87 9.92 -7.75
C GLU A 219 16.51 9.19 -7.79
N PRO A 220 15.41 9.90 -7.45
CA PRO A 220 14.07 9.33 -7.55
C PRO A 220 13.77 8.81 -8.96
N LEU A 221 13.17 7.63 -9.05
CA LEU A 221 12.78 6.99 -10.33
C LEU A 221 13.95 6.70 -11.28
N SER A 222 15.19 6.76 -10.79
CA SER A 222 16.40 6.40 -11.52
C SER A 222 16.86 4.99 -11.15
N ASN A 223 17.90 4.49 -11.83
CA ASN A 223 18.48 3.17 -11.55
C ASN A 223 20.00 3.12 -11.70
N PHE A 224 20.59 2.14 -11.04
CA PHE A 224 21.93 1.63 -11.37
C PHE A 224 21.80 0.31 -12.12
N SER A 225 22.63 0.13 -13.14
CA SER A 225 22.80 -1.14 -13.85
C SER A 225 24.17 -1.71 -13.56
N LEU A 226 24.23 -2.95 -13.10
CA LEU A 226 25.45 -3.71 -12.88
C LEU A 226 25.49 -4.88 -13.86
N THR A 227 26.61 -5.08 -14.54
CA THR A 227 26.81 -6.28 -15.34
C THR A 227 27.21 -7.44 -14.43
N ALA A 228 26.53 -8.58 -14.57
CA ALA A 228 26.82 -9.77 -13.80
C ALA A 228 26.94 -11.02 -14.69
N ARG A 229 27.70 -12.01 -14.25
CA ARG A 229 27.97 -13.26 -14.96
C ARG A 229 27.90 -14.43 -13.99
N ALA A 230 27.20 -15.49 -14.40
CA ALA A 230 27.14 -16.77 -13.70
C ALA A 230 27.69 -17.87 -14.62
N GLU A 231 28.39 -18.84 -14.06
CA GLU A 231 29.03 -19.92 -14.79
C GLU A 231 28.70 -21.30 -14.21
N SER A 232 28.61 -22.30 -15.09
CA SER A 232 28.47 -23.68 -14.67
C SER A 232 29.26 -24.62 -15.58
N CYS A 233 29.98 -25.56 -14.98
CA CYS A 233 30.64 -26.63 -15.72
C CYS A 233 29.64 -27.75 -16.01
N TYR A 234 29.54 -28.15 -17.29
CA TYR A 234 28.68 -29.25 -17.72
C TYR A 234 29.48 -30.28 -18.51
N GLU A 235 29.35 -31.56 -18.17
CA GLU A 235 30.00 -32.66 -18.90
C GLU A 235 28.95 -33.48 -19.64
N GLY A 236 28.92 -33.36 -20.96
CA GLY A 236 27.86 -33.99 -21.75
C GLY A 236 27.93 -33.63 -23.22
N ILE A 237 26.89 -34.01 -23.94
CA ILE A 237 26.78 -33.71 -25.37
C ILE A 237 26.25 -32.28 -25.55
N TRP A 238 26.54 -31.70 -26.71
CA TRP A 238 26.16 -30.30 -26.98
C TRP A 238 24.64 -30.06 -26.92
N LYS A 239 23.82 -31.06 -27.29
CA LYS A 239 22.34 -30.94 -27.27
C LYS A 239 21.80 -30.75 -25.85
N ASP A 240 22.38 -31.47 -24.89
CA ASP A 240 21.94 -31.42 -23.50
C ASP A 240 22.44 -30.14 -22.83
N ALA A 241 23.66 -29.69 -23.17
CA ALA A 241 24.18 -28.38 -22.78
C ALA A 241 23.27 -27.24 -23.30
N ASP A 242 22.77 -27.33 -24.54
CA ASP A 242 21.82 -26.36 -25.10
C ASP A 242 20.46 -26.39 -24.38
N ILE A 243 20.04 -27.54 -23.82
CA ILE A 243 18.82 -27.63 -23.02
C ILE A 243 18.99 -26.88 -21.69
N GLU A 244 20.15 -27.00 -21.03
CA GLU A 244 20.42 -26.26 -19.79
C GLU A 244 20.42 -24.74 -20.02
N LEU A 245 20.99 -24.28 -21.15
CA LEU A 245 21.00 -22.87 -21.54
C LEU A 245 19.63 -22.29 -21.93
N ARG A 246 18.57 -23.12 -22.06
CA ARG A 246 17.21 -22.60 -22.26
C ARG A 246 16.64 -21.93 -21.01
N ARG A 247 17.25 -22.17 -19.85
CA ARG A 247 16.92 -21.46 -18.63
C ARG A 247 17.62 -20.11 -18.66
N ASP A 248 16.90 -19.06 -18.27
CA ASP A 248 17.46 -17.72 -18.16
C ASP A 248 18.50 -17.64 -17.02
N TYR A 249 18.56 -18.63 -16.13
CA TYR A 249 19.57 -18.74 -15.08
C TYR A 249 19.91 -20.19 -14.71
N PRO A 250 21.13 -20.43 -14.19
CA PRO A 250 21.55 -21.75 -13.78
C PRO A 250 20.81 -22.21 -12.52
N ILE A 251 20.52 -23.52 -12.45
CA ILE A 251 19.68 -24.12 -11.40
C ILE A 251 20.19 -23.81 -9.99
N TYR A 252 21.52 -23.76 -9.80
CA TYR A 252 22.11 -23.53 -8.49
C TYR A 252 21.84 -22.12 -7.94
N MET A 253 21.44 -21.17 -8.80
CA MET A 253 21.10 -19.81 -8.37
C MET A 253 19.68 -19.70 -7.80
N GLU A 254 18.84 -20.73 -7.95
CA GLU A 254 17.51 -20.72 -7.34
C GLU A 254 17.60 -20.49 -5.83
N GLY A 255 16.87 -19.49 -5.32
CA GLY A 255 16.91 -19.11 -3.91
C GLY A 255 18.08 -18.21 -3.51
N MET A 256 18.92 -17.77 -4.46
CA MET A 256 19.95 -16.77 -4.21
C MET A 256 19.37 -15.53 -3.55
N THR A 257 20.00 -15.07 -2.46
CA THR A 257 19.55 -13.88 -1.73
C THR A 257 20.44 -12.68 -2.00
N LEU A 258 19.80 -11.52 -2.13
CA LEU A 258 20.45 -10.23 -2.31
C LEU A 258 19.90 -9.25 -1.28
N THR A 259 20.79 -8.60 -0.53
CA THR A 259 20.43 -7.57 0.46
C THR A 259 20.92 -6.22 -0.02
N VAL A 260 20.01 -5.26 -0.14
CA VAL A 260 20.36 -3.86 -0.42
C VAL A 260 20.25 -3.02 0.84
N ARG A 261 21.22 -2.11 1.02
CA ARG A 261 21.23 -1.11 2.09
C ARG A 261 21.38 0.26 1.50
N TYR A 262 20.65 1.24 2.01
CA TYR A 262 20.72 2.63 1.57
C TYR A 262 20.22 3.57 2.66
N ARG A 263 20.44 4.87 2.49
CA ARG A 263 20.00 5.92 3.41
C ARG A 263 19.13 6.96 2.70
N ASP A 264 18.26 7.64 3.44
CA ASP A 264 17.52 8.80 2.93
C ASP A 264 18.22 10.14 3.23
N ASP A 265 17.56 11.24 2.85
CA ASP A 265 17.97 12.62 3.11
C ASP A 265 18.10 12.96 4.60
N GLN A 266 17.46 12.18 5.47
CA GLN A 266 17.52 12.32 6.94
C GLN A 266 18.57 11.40 7.58
N GLN A 267 19.40 10.72 6.77
CA GLN A 267 20.38 9.71 7.23
C GLN A 267 19.76 8.48 7.89
N GLN A 268 18.45 8.26 7.77
CA GLN A 268 17.81 7.04 8.23
C GLN A 268 18.22 5.89 7.31
N GLN A 269 18.65 4.77 7.90
CA GLN A 269 19.08 3.60 7.15
C GLN A 269 17.90 2.64 6.89
N TYR A 270 17.88 2.08 5.69
CA TYR A 270 16.92 1.07 5.25
C TYR A 270 17.67 -0.16 4.75
N THR A 271 17.01 -1.31 4.86
CA THR A 271 17.54 -2.60 4.39
C THR A 271 16.40 -3.39 3.78
N GLN A 272 16.63 -3.93 2.58
CA GLN A 272 15.66 -4.75 1.88
C GLN A 272 16.37 -6.01 1.38
N THR A 273 15.72 -7.16 1.54
CA THR A 273 16.26 -8.46 1.13
C THR A 273 15.37 -9.03 0.04
N TYR A 274 16.00 -9.59 -0.98
CA TYR A 274 15.35 -10.22 -2.13
C TYR A 274 15.84 -11.64 -2.26
N ARG A 275 15.01 -12.48 -2.87
CA ARG A 275 15.33 -13.87 -3.18
C ARG A 275 14.99 -14.14 -4.64
N LEU A 276 15.93 -14.73 -5.38
CA LEU A 276 15.71 -15.15 -6.75
C LEU A 276 14.76 -16.35 -6.76
N GLN A 277 13.62 -16.22 -7.44
CA GLN A 277 12.63 -17.27 -7.65
C GLN A 277 12.11 -17.17 -9.08
N ASN A 278 12.10 -18.30 -9.80
CA ASN A 278 11.58 -18.38 -11.18
C ASN A 278 12.20 -17.34 -12.14
N GLY A 279 13.43 -16.89 -11.90
CA GLY A 279 14.14 -15.92 -12.73
C GLY A 279 14.06 -14.46 -12.25
N ASP A 280 13.21 -14.16 -11.26
CA ASP A 280 13.01 -12.80 -10.75
C ASP A 280 13.38 -12.67 -9.28
N PHE A 281 13.86 -11.49 -8.87
CA PHE A 281 14.14 -11.19 -7.46
C PHE A 281 12.88 -10.74 -6.74
N GLU A 282 12.30 -11.62 -5.93
CA GLU A 282 11.14 -11.31 -5.11
C GLU A 282 11.57 -10.76 -3.74
N LYS A 283 10.92 -9.67 -3.31
CA LYS A 283 11.19 -9.06 -2.01
C LYS A 283 10.76 -9.99 -0.87
N MET A 284 11.66 -10.23 0.07
CA MET A 284 11.38 -10.95 1.31
C MET A 284 10.63 -10.06 2.32
N PRO A 285 9.73 -10.63 3.13
CA PRO A 285 9.00 -9.92 4.17
C PRO A 285 9.88 -9.38 5.29
#